data_AF-A0A9D1LIM9-F1
#
_entry.id   AF-A0A9D1LIM9-F1
#
_cell.length_a   1.000
_cell.length_b   1.000
_cell.length_c   1.000
_cell.angle_alpha   90.00
_cell.angle_beta   90.00
_cell.angle_gamma   90.00
#
_symmetry.space_group_name_H-M   'P 1'
#
loop_
_entity.id
_entity.type
_entity.pdbx_description
1 polymer ?
#
loop_
_entity_poly.entity_id
_entity_poly.type
_entity_poly.pdbx_seq_one_letter_code
_entity_poly.pdbx_strand_id
1 'polypeptide(L)'
;MGRFFRSGVRPAPDGATGIGQLRLCENSGAYLILIFFDYVLAFGVLGLSGAFFRRLKNQPLGIGLGAATGSALRFLCHFISGVTIWGEYANGWQSVWVYSLAYNGSYMLVEGIVTVVGAAALALVLNFKAPNLRKVRQ
;
A
#
# COMPACT_ATOMS: atom_id res chain seq x y z
N MET A 1 -29.26 -9.06 -3.88
CA MET A 1 -28.08 -8.23 -4.18
C MET A 1 -26.83 -8.78 -3.47
N GLY A 2 -26.47 -10.06 -3.72
CA GLY A 2 -25.55 -10.78 -2.81
C GLY A 2 -24.81 -11.98 -3.43
N ARG A 3 -24.58 -11.98 -4.74
CA ARG A 3 -23.81 -13.03 -5.43
C ARG A 3 -22.71 -12.54 -6.37
N PHE A 4 -22.55 -11.22 -6.57
CA PHE A 4 -21.60 -10.68 -7.55
C PHE A 4 -20.17 -10.52 -7.01
N PHE A 5 -19.99 -10.54 -5.68
CA PHE A 5 -18.71 -10.27 -5.02
C PHE A 5 -18.16 -11.44 -4.20
N ARG A 6 -18.84 -12.59 -4.14
CA ARG A 6 -18.46 -13.63 -3.18
C ARG A 6 -17.25 -14.46 -3.65
N SER A 7 -17.08 -14.67 -4.95
CA SER A 7 -16.06 -15.56 -5.51
C SER A 7 -15.25 -14.91 -6.63
N GLY A 8 -14.72 -13.69 -6.43
CA GLY A 8 -13.96 -13.01 -7.48
C GLY A 8 -12.61 -13.67 -7.83
N VAL A 9 -12.24 -14.76 -7.15
CA VAL A 9 -10.90 -15.34 -7.14
C VAL A 9 -10.92 -16.85 -7.40
N ARG A 10 -10.19 -17.29 -8.42
CA ARG A 10 -9.89 -18.70 -8.71
C ARG A 10 -8.93 -19.28 -7.67
N PRO A 11 -9.00 -20.58 -7.34
CA PRO A 11 -7.99 -21.24 -6.53
C PRO A 11 -6.60 -21.08 -7.16
N ALA A 12 -5.63 -20.61 -6.38
CA ALA A 12 -4.32 -20.24 -6.89
C ALA A 12 -3.53 -21.49 -7.30
N PRO A 13 -2.98 -21.55 -8.54
CA PRO A 13 -1.95 -22.51 -8.85
C PRO A 13 -0.69 -22.16 -8.04
N ASP A 14 0.01 -23.21 -7.64
CA ASP A 14 1.28 -23.30 -6.94
C ASP A 14 2.40 -22.52 -7.65
N GLY A 15 2.35 -21.19 -7.56
CA GLY A 15 3.35 -20.30 -8.16
C GLY A 15 2.88 -18.89 -8.49
N ALA A 16 2.11 -18.24 -7.62
CA ALA A 16 1.54 -16.90 -7.85
C ALA A 16 2.63 -15.81 -7.96
N THR A 17 3.15 -15.61 -9.17
CA THR A 17 3.90 -14.40 -9.57
C THR A 17 2.96 -13.18 -9.62
N GLY A 18 3.50 -11.96 -9.70
CA GLY A 18 2.67 -10.73 -9.72
C GLY A 18 1.59 -10.71 -10.83
N ILE A 19 1.88 -11.27 -12.01
CA ILE A 19 0.88 -11.46 -13.09
C ILE A 19 -0.11 -12.58 -12.75
N GLY A 20 0.32 -13.56 -11.95
CA GLY A 20 -0.51 -14.63 -11.42
C GLY A 20 -1.70 -14.13 -10.61
N GLN A 21 -1.58 -13.03 -9.86
CA GLN A 21 -2.70 -12.46 -9.09
C GLN A 21 -3.84 -11.95 -9.97
N LEU A 22 -3.52 -11.42 -11.15
CA LEU A 22 -4.54 -11.03 -12.13
C LEU A 22 -5.32 -12.26 -12.62
N ARG A 23 -4.64 -13.39 -12.87
CA ARG A 23 -5.30 -14.63 -13.32
C ARG A 23 -6.27 -15.20 -12.30
N LEU A 24 -6.13 -14.82 -11.04
CA LEU A 24 -7.06 -15.20 -9.99
C LEU A 24 -8.40 -14.48 -10.19
N CYS A 25 -8.43 -13.26 -10.74
CA CYS A 25 -9.68 -12.54 -10.98
C CYS A 25 -10.58 -13.25 -11.99
N GLU A 26 -11.81 -13.55 -11.59
CA GLU A 26 -12.80 -14.25 -12.44
C GLU A 26 -13.61 -13.29 -13.33
N ASN A 27 -13.76 -12.04 -12.92
CA ASN A 27 -14.60 -11.05 -13.58
C ASN A 27 -13.83 -9.75 -13.85
N SER A 28 -14.13 -9.08 -14.97
CA SER A 28 -13.52 -7.80 -15.38
C SER A 28 -13.62 -6.71 -14.31
N GLY A 29 -14.70 -6.68 -13.53
CA GLY A 29 -14.82 -5.78 -12.38
C GLY A 29 -13.75 -6.01 -11.29
N ALA A 30 -13.42 -7.28 -11.02
CA ALA A 30 -12.38 -7.63 -10.05
C ALA A 30 -10.98 -7.21 -10.55
N TYR A 31 -10.70 -7.39 -11.84
CA TYR A 31 -9.46 -6.88 -12.46
C TYR A 31 -9.33 -5.37 -12.30
N LEU A 32 -10.40 -4.61 -12.56
CA LEU A 32 -10.36 -3.15 -12.45
C LEU A 32 -10.11 -2.70 -11.00
N ILE A 33 -10.82 -3.28 -10.04
CA ILE A 33 -10.65 -2.97 -8.62
C ILE A 33 -9.23 -3.32 -8.17
N LEU A 34 -8.73 -4.51 -8.50
CA LEU A 34 -7.38 -4.95 -8.12
C LEU A 34 -6.30 -4.08 -8.76
N ILE A 35 -6.35 -3.84 -10.08
CA ILE A 35 -5.39 -2.96 -10.76
C ILE A 35 -5.42 -1.55 -10.15
N PHE A 36 -6.62 -1.02 -9.90
CA PHE A 36 -6.77 0.32 -9.40
C PHE A 36 -6.28 0.45 -7.95
N PHE A 37 -6.76 -0.39 -7.03
CA PHE A 37 -6.41 -0.26 -5.62
C PHE A 37 -5.03 -0.82 -5.29
N ASP A 38 -4.63 -1.98 -5.82
CA ASP A 38 -3.35 -2.60 -5.44
C ASP A 38 -2.15 -2.04 -6.22
N TYR A 39 -2.39 -1.34 -7.33
CA TYR A 39 -1.32 -0.75 -8.14
C TYR A 39 -1.48 0.76 -8.33
N VAL A 40 -2.44 1.22 -9.13
CA VAL A 40 -2.47 2.63 -9.56
C VAL A 40 -2.61 3.58 -8.37
N LEU A 41 -3.60 3.35 -7.52
CA LEU A 41 -3.91 4.22 -6.39
C LEU A 41 -2.90 3.99 -5.25
N ALA A 42 -2.59 2.74 -4.90
CA ALA A 42 -1.61 2.40 -3.86
C ALA A 42 -0.25 3.07 -4.06
N PHE A 43 0.28 3.08 -5.28
CA PHE A 43 1.56 3.73 -5.58
C PHE A 43 1.39 5.24 -5.88
N GLY A 44 0.23 5.65 -6.39
CA GLY A 44 -0.10 7.06 -6.58
C GLY A 44 -0.14 7.86 -5.28
N VAL A 45 -0.75 7.32 -4.22
CA VAL A 45 -0.85 8.00 -2.91
C VAL A 45 0.51 8.16 -2.22
N LEU A 46 1.47 7.24 -2.45
CA LEU A 46 2.84 7.38 -1.97
C LEU A 46 3.56 8.59 -2.61
N GLY A 47 3.41 8.77 -3.92
CA GLY A 47 3.98 9.92 -4.62
C GLY A 47 3.33 11.24 -4.19
N LEU A 48 2.00 11.25 -4.07
CA LEU A 48 1.24 12.42 -3.64
C LEU A 48 1.60 12.83 -2.20
N SER A 49 1.66 11.90 -1.26
CA SER A 49 2.01 12.22 0.13
C SER A 49 3.39 12.90 0.22
N GLY A 50 4.40 12.39 -0.49
CA GLY A 50 5.72 13.02 -0.56
C GLY A 50 5.65 14.47 -1.07
N ALA A 51 4.83 14.76 -2.08
CA ALA A 51 4.66 16.10 -2.62
C ALA A 51 3.98 17.07 -1.62
N PHE A 52 2.94 16.61 -0.89
CA PHE A 52 2.24 17.44 0.09
C PHE A 52 3.13 17.85 1.26
N PHE A 53 3.90 16.92 1.82
CA PHE A 53 4.70 17.19 3.02
C PHE A 53 6.07 17.82 2.73
N ARG A 54 6.50 17.91 1.46
CA ARG A 54 7.74 18.60 1.04
C ARG A 54 7.79 20.07 1.47
N ARG A 55 6.64 20.73 1.65
CA ARG A 55 6.53 22.15 2.02
C ARG A 55 6.88 22.43 3.49
N LEU A 56 6.94 21.41 4.34
CA LEU A 56 7.24 21.59 5.77
C LEU A 56 8.67 22.09 5.99
N LYS A 57 8.86 23.07 6.88
CA LYS A 57 10.19 23.67 7.15
C LYS A 57 11.22 22.62 7.60
N ASN A 58 10.84 21.78 8.56
CA ASN A 58 11.62 20.66 9.04
C ASN A 58 11.54 19.50 8.02
N GLN A 59 12.63 19.27 7.29
CA GLN A 59 12.68 18.28 6.22
C GLN A 59 12.55 16.82 6.72
N PRO A 60 13.32 16.36 7.74
CA PRO A 60 13.12 15.02 8.31
C PRO A 60 11.69 14.76 8.75
N LEU A 61 11.08 15.74 9.42
CA LEU A 61 9.69 15.64 9.83
C LEU A 61 8.74 15.55 8.63
N GLY A 62 8.94 16.39 7.60
CA GLY A 62 8.10 16.36 6.42
C GLY A 62 8.21 15.07 5.62
N ILE A 63 9.42 14.54 5.47
CA ILE A 63 9.63 13.26 4.80
C ILE A 63 9.06 12.10 5.63
N GLY A 64 9.26 12.11 6.95
CA GLY A 64 8.67 11.11 7.85
C GLY A 64 7.15 11.10 7.83
N LEU A 65 6.50 12.27 7.90
CA LEU A 65 5.04 12.40 7.80
C LEU A 65 4.53 11.99 6.42
N GLY A 66 5.22 12.37 5.34
CA GLY A 66 4.87 11.95 3.99
C GLY A 66 4.95 10.44 3.80
N ALA A 67 5.99 9.81 4.34
CA ALA A 67 6.14 8.36 4.35
C ALA A 67 5.03 7.69 5.17
N ALA A 68 4.70 8.23 6.35
CA ALA A 68 3.67 7.66 7.23
C ALA A 68 2.27 7.77 6.61
N THR A 69 1.90 8.94 6.13
CA THR A 69 0.61 9.16 5.45
C THR A 69 0.52 8.35 4.16
N GLY A 70 1.60 8.30 3.36
CA GLY A 70 1.65 7.49 2.14
C GLY A 70 1.45 6.00 2.44
N SER A 71 2.15 5.48 3.45
CA SER A 71 2.02 4.07 3.88
C SER A 71 0.61 3.77 4.40
N ALA A 72 0.00 4.67 5.17
CA ALA A 72 -1.36 4.50 5.66
C ALA A 72 -2.40 4.52 4.53
N LEU A 73 -2.30 5.44 3.58
CA LEU A 73 -3.19 5.50 2.42
C LEU A 73 -3.01 4.26 1.52
N ARG A 74 -1.77 3.81 1.32
CA ARG A 74 -1.46 2.57 0.61
C ARG A 74 -2.11 1.38 1.29
N PHE A 75 -1.99 1.27 2.61
CA PHE A 75 -2.67 0.25 3.39
C PHE A 75 -4.19 0.28 3.21
N LEU A 76 -4.82 1.45 3.21
CA LEU A 76 -6.26 1.55 2.95
C LEU A 76 -6.64 1.02 1.57
N CYS A 77 -5.81 1.25 0.54
CA CYS A 77 -6.06 0.72 -0.80
C CYS A 77 -6.05 -0.83 -0.79
N HIS A 78 -5.02 -1.43 -0.21
CA HIS A 78 -4.91 -2.88 -0.12
C HIS A 78 -5.95 -3.51 0.82
N PHE A 79 -6.34 -2.79 1.86
CA PHE A 79 -7.44 -3.21 2.73
C PHE A 79 -8.76 -3.29 1.96
N ILE A 80 -9.08 -2.28 1.16
CA ILE A 80 -10.28 -2.26 0.31
C ILE A 80 -10.22 -3.38 -0.74
N SER A 81 -9.09 -3.58 -1.41
CA SER A 81 -8.89 -4.72 -2.32
C SER A 81 -9.09 -6.04 -1.58
N GLY A 82 -8.49 -6.20 -0.39
CA GLY A 82 -8.63 -7.34 0.51
C GLY A 82 -10.08 -7.69 0.84
N VAL A 83 -10.89 -6.67 1.17
CA VAL A 83 -12.30 -6.88 1.52
C VAL A 83 -13.17 -7.20 0.31
N THR A 84 -12.83 -6.66 -0.87
CA THR A 84 -13.67 -6.75 -2.07
C THR A 84 -13.34 -7.92 -2.98
N ILE A 85 -12.07 -8.31 -3.07
CA ILE A 85 -11.56 -9.34 -4.00
C ILE A 85 -11.20 -10.62 -3.27
N TRP A 86 -10.55 -10.52 -2.11
CA TRP A 86 -9.89 -11.65 -1.45
C TRP A 86 -10.74 -12.35 -0.38
N GLY A 87 -12.07 -12.18 -0.43
CA GLY A 87 -13.00 -12.73 0.56
C GLY A 87 -13.00 -14.26 0.69
N GLU A 88 -12.68 -14.98 -0.39
CA GLU A 88 -12.59 -16.45 -0.40
C GLU A 88 -11.49 -16.99 0.52
N TYR A 89 -10.45 -16.19 0.80
CA TYR A 89 -9.36 -16.58 1.69
C TYR A 89 -9.66 -16.29 3.17
N ALA A 90 -10.80 -15.67 3.49
CA ALA A 90 -11.20 -15.37 4.86
C ALA A 90 -11.82 -16.57 5.60
N ASN A 91 -11.85 -17.77 4.99
CA ASN A 91 -12.35 -18.98 5.64
C ASN A 91 -11.58 -19.26 6.95
N GLY A 92 -12.29 -19.41 8.06
CA GLY A 92 -11.70 -19.56 9.40
C GLY A 92 -11.45 -18.25 10.16
N TRP A 93 -11.71 -17.10 9.55
CA TRP A 93 -11.66 -15.79 10.21
C TRP A 93 -13.06 -15.32 10.64
N GLN A 94 -13.11 -14.45 11.65
CA GLN A 94 -14.37 -13.89 12.16
C GLN A 94 -15.14 -13.09 11.11
N SER A 95 -14.45 -12.40 10.21
CA SER A 95 -15.03 -11.75 9.04
C SER A 95 -13.96 -11.44 7.99
N VAL A 96 -14.39 -11.14 6.77
CA VAL A 96 -13.51 -10.69 5.68
C VAL A 96 -12.76 -9.39 6.05
N TRP A 97 -13.39 -8.51 6.84
CA TRP A 97 -12.75 -7.28 7.34
C TRP A 97 -11.56 -7.60 8.26
N VAL A 98 -11.74 -8.55 9.19
CA VAL A 98 -10.67 -8.96 10.10
C VAL A 98 -9.55 -9.67 9.34
N TYR A 99 -9.90 -10.54 8.39
CA TYR A 99 -8.92 -11.17 7.50
C TYR A 99 -8.10 -10.12 6.75
N SER A 100 -8.76 -9.19 6.04
CA SER A 100 -8.07 -8.17 5.26
C SER A 100 -7.22 -7.24 6.14
N LEU A 101 -7.73 -6.87 7.32
CA LEU A 101 -7.01 -6.04 8.29
C LEU A 101 -5.74 -6.74 8.77
N ALA A 102 -5.86 -7.98 9.23
CA ALA A 102 -4.75 -8.74 9.78
C ALA A 102 -3.72 -9.10 8.70
N TYR A 103 -4.19 -9.58 7.54
CA TYR A 103 -3.34 -9.94 6.43
C TYR A 103 -2.57 -8.72 5.90
N ASN A 104 -3.28 -7.68 5.43
CA ASN A 104 -2.63 -6.49 4.87
C ASN A 104 -1.88 -5.70 5.95
N GLY A 105 -2.45 -5.59 7.15
CA GLY A 105 -1.88 -4.78 8.21
C GLY A 105 -0.57 -5.36 8.74
N SER A 106 -0.46 -6.68 8.84
CA SER A 106 0.75 -7.33 9.39
C SER A 106 2.02 -6.97 8.62
N TYR A 107 2.03 -7.15 7.29
CA TYR A 107 3.22 -6.86 6.49
C TYR A 107 3.37 -5.35 6.20
N MET A 108 2.28 -4.61 6.02
CA MET A 108 2.34 -3.17 5.76
C MET A 108 2.72 -2.34 6.98
N LEU A 109 2.40 -2.80 8.18
CA LEU A 109 2.85 -2.14 9.40
C LEU A 109 4.38 -2.19 9.48
N VAL A 110 4.97 -3.38 9.27
CA VAL A 110 6.43 -3.56 9.29
C VAL A 110 7.08 -2.74 8.17
N GLU A 111 6.57 -2.85 6.94
CA GLU A 111 7.09 -2.09 5.80
C GLU A 111 6.92 -0.57 5.98
N GLY A 112 5.79 -0.12 6.51
CA GLY A 112 5.53 1.28 6.82
C GLY A 112 6.48 1.84 7.87
N ILE A 113 6.76 1.08 8.94
CA ILE A 113 7.75 1.47 9.97
C ILE A 113 9.13 1.62 9.34
N VAL A 114 9.58 0.60 8.59
CA VAL A 114 10.89 0.63 7.93
C VAL A 114 10.99 1.80 6.95
N THR A 115 9.94 2.06 6.18
CA THR A 115 9.88 3.17 5.23
C THR A 115 9.95 4.52 5.91
N VAL A 116 9.17 4.74 6.98
CA VAL A 116 9.17 6.01 7.73
C VAL A 116 10.54 6.25 8.37
N VAL A 117 11.09 5.25 9.04
CA VAL A 117 12.41 5.36 9.69
C VAL A 117 13.51 5.58 8.67
N GLY A 118 13.54 4.78 7.59
CA GLY A 118 14.52 4.90 6.53
C GLY A 118 14.47 6.26 5.83
N ALA A 119 13.26 6.73 5.46
CA ALA A 119 13.09 8.01 4.81
C ALA A 119 13.48 9.18 5.72
N ALA A 120 13.09 9.14 7.00
CA ALA A 120 13.48 10.15 7.98
C ALA A 120 15.00 10.13 8.24
N ALA A 121 15.62 8.96 8.36
CA ALA A 121 17.06 8.82 8.54
C ALA A 121 17.83 9.37 7.34
N LEU A 122 17.40 9.06 6.11
CA LEU A 122 17.97 9.65 4.91
C LEU A 122 17.81 11.17 4.89
N ALA A 123 16.68 11.69 5.34
CA ALA A 123 16.40 13.12 5.41
C ALA A 123 17.22 13.87 6.48
N LEU A 124 17.78 13.16 7.46
CA LEU A 124 18.75 13.71 8.42
C LEU A 124 20.16 13.82 7.80
N VAL A 125 20.50 12.92 6.89
CA VAL A 125 21.82 12.88 6.24
C VAL A 125 21.87 13.77 5.00
N LEU A 126 20.83 13.73 4.17
CA LEU A 126 20.76 14.37 2.86
C LEU A 126 19.78 15.53 2.83
N ASN A 127 20.12 16.60 2.12
CA ASN A 127 19.22 17.72 1.84
C ASN A 127 18.49 17.49 0.51
N PHE A 128 17.21 17.17 0.59
CA PHE A 128 16.33 16.90 -0.54
C PHE A 128 15.64 18.16 -1.10
N LYS A 129 15.79 19.29 -0.42
CA LYS A 129 15.29 20.59 -0.87
C LYS A 129 16.29 21.35 -1.74
N ALA A 130 17.57 21.04 -1.62
CA ALA A 130 18.61 21.62 -2.45
C ALA A 130 18.44 21.19 -3.93
N PRO A 131 18.87 22.03 -4.89
CA PRO A 131 18.84 21.68 -6.32
C PRO A 131 19.75 20.49 -6.65
N ASN A 132 20.80 20.28 -5.85
CA ASN A 132 21.69 19.12 -5.93
C ASN A 132 21.69 18.37 -4.59
N LEU A 133 21.74 17.03 -4.64
CA LEU A 133 21.83 16.20 -3.43
C LEU A 133 23.16 16.48 -2.72
N ARG A 134 23.08 16.98 -1.49
CA ARG A 134 24.24 17.23 -0.62
C ARG A 134 23.92 16.83 0.81
N LYS A 135 24.95 16.56 1.60
CA LYS A 135 24.80 16.32 3.04
C LYS A 135 24.28 17.57 3.75
N VAL A 136 23.47 17.38 4.79
CA VAL A 136 22.91 18.49 5.60
C VAL A 136 24.00 19.25 6.36
N ARG A 137 25.05 18.56 6.80
CA ARG A 137 26.13 19.10 7.65
C ARG A 137 27.47 19.21 6.91
N GLN A 138 27.51 19.98 5.81
CA GLN A 138 28.73 20.30 5.06
C GLN A 138 28.80 21.75 4.62
#